data_AF-W4VPJ6-F1
#
_entry.id   AF-W4VPJ6-F1
#
_cell.length_a   1.000
_cell.length_b   1.000
_cell.length_c   1.000
_cell.angle_alpha   90.00
_cell.angle_beta   90.00
_cell.angle_gamma   90.00
#
_symmetry.space_group_name_H-M   'P 1'
#
loop_
_entity.id
_entity.type
_entity.pdbx_description
1 polymer ?
#
loop_
_entity_poly.entity_id
_entity_poly.type
_entity_poly.pdbx_seq_one_letter_code
_entity_poly.pdbx_strand_id
1 'polypeptide(L)'
;MRSELELIEYLQKKEVEDTYIDEVIHRLKLEGLLDDAAFSEALVRTRIQTSAKGSQLIKKELVEKGIKNSLIEETLKQFTFEIQYEKVEKLARKKLNSSTKKSYRQQVDALKQTLLQKGFTFDVISEVVNNIEIDRDENDEYNAIVFQGEKLVSKYQKKESEFALKQKVKAGLYQKGFPADLINRFIDEYLNQAY
;
A
#
# COMPACT_ATOMS: atom_id res chain seq x y z
N MET A 1 18.12 -21.23 -3.62
CA MET A 1 18.09 -21.67 -2.21
C MET A 1 16.67 -22.12 -1.92
N ARG A 2 16.49 -23.21 -1.17
CA ARG A 2 15.18 -23.74 -0.75
C ARG A 2 15.12 -23.79 0.77
N SER A 3 13.92 -23.70 1.35
CA SER A 3 13.74 -23.94 2.78
C SER A 3 13.65 -25.44 3.08
N GLU A 4 13.78 -25.78 4.37
CA GLU A 4 13.58 -27.15 4.86
C GLU A 4 12.21 -27.72 4.46
N LEU A 5 11.14 -26.95 4.67
CA LEU A 5 9.79 -27.38 4.33
C LEU A 5 9.64 -27.70 2.84
N GLU A 6 10.20 -26.88 1.95
CA GLU A 6 10.13 -27.14 0.51
C GLU A 6 10.82 -28.45 0.11
N LEU A 7 11.89 -28.83 0.82
CA LEU A 7 12.59 -30.07 0.57
C LEU A 7 11.81 -31.27 1.10
N ILE A 8 11.23 -31.17 2.29
CA ILE A 8 10.32 -32.19 2.86
C ILE A 8 9.15 -32.44 1.90
N GLU A 9 8.44 -31.38 1.51
CA GLU A 9 7.30 -31.49 0.58
C GLU A 9 7.71 -32.10 -0.78
N TYR A 10 8.93 -31.80 -1.24
CA TYR A 10 9.46 -32.38 -2.47
C TYR A 10 9.70 -33.89 -2.35
N LEU A 11 10.29 -34.35 -1.24
CA LEU A 11 10.58 -35.76 -0.99
C LEU A 11 9.30 -36.56 -0.72
N GLN A 12 8.33 -35.99 0.00
CA GLN A 12 7.01 -36.61 0.20
C GLN A 12 6.25 -36.80 -1.13
N LYS A 13 6.31 -35.81 -2.04
CA LYS A 13 5.76 -35.95 -3.40
C LYS A 13 6.45 -37.03 -4.24
N LYS A 14 7.63 -37.50 -3.81
CA LYS A 14 8.36 -38.61 -4.41
C LYS A 14 8.10 -39.94 -3.69
N GLU A 15 7.11 -39.98 -2.79
CA GLU A 15 6.71 -41.17 -2.04
C GLU A 15 7.86 -41.77 -1.20
N VAL A 16 8.78 -40.90 -0.75
CA VAL A 16 9.83 -41.27 0.21
C VAL A 16 9.21 -41.37 1.60
N GLU A 17 9.55 -42.41 2.35
CA GLU A 17 9.08 -42.61 3.73
C GLU A 17 9.61 -41.51 4.67
N ASP A 18 8.77 -41.02 5.58
CA ASP A 18 9.10 -39.88 6.46
C ASP A 18 10.39 -40.11 7.29
N THR A 19 10.66 -41.36 7.67
CA THR A 19 11.88 -41.76 8.39
C THR A 19 13.16 -41.47 7.60
N TYR A 20 13.17 -41.75 6.29
CA TYR A 20 14.31 -41.42 5.42
C TYR A 20 14.39 -39.93 5.13
N ILE A 21 13.25 -39.21 5.09
CA ILE A 21 13.24 -37.76 4.92
C ILE A 21 13.94 -37.10 6.11
N ASP A 22 13.60 -37.48 7.33
CA ASP A 22 14.23 -36.94 8.54
C ASP A 22 15.75 -37.16 8.55
N GLU A 23 16.21 -38.35 8.13
CA GLU A 23 17.64 -38.66 8.01
C GLU A 23 18.33 -37.77 6.97
N VAL A 24 17.72 -37.60 5.78
CA VAL A 24 18.25 -36.73 4.72
C VAL A 24 18.32 -35.28 5.18
N ILE A 25 17.26 -34.77 5.81
CA ILE A 25 17.21 -33.39 6.31
C ILE A 25 18.28 -33.18 7.38
N HIS A 26 18.42 -34.11 8.32
CA HIS A 26 19.44 -34.06 9.36
C HIS A 26 20.85 -34.00 8.76
N ARG A 27 21.14 -34.88 7.79
CA ARG A 27 22.44 -34.92 7.12
C ARG A 27 22.74 -33.63 6.35
N LEU A 28 21.77 -33.11 5.60
CA LEU A 28 21.94 -31.87 4.83
C LEU A 28 22.18 -30.66 5.73
N LYS A 29 21.55 -30.61 6.91
CA LYS A 29 21.81 -29.58 7.92
C LYS A 29 23.23 -29.69 8.49
N LEU A 30 23.68 -30.90 8.82
CA LEU A 30 25.04 -31.14 9.32
C LEU A 30 26.12 -30.75 8.29
N GLU A 31 25.86 -31.01 7.01
CA GLU A 31 26.75 -30.65 5.91
C GLU A 31 26.64 -29.15 5.52
N GLY A 32 25.75 -28.37 6.16
CA GLY A 32 25.54 -26.94 5.87
C GLY A 32 24.86 -26.67 4.52
N LEU A 33 24.29 -27.71 3.90
CA LEU A 33 23.60 -27.63 2.61
C LEU A 33 22.14 -27.17 2.75
N LEU A 34 21.59 -27.25 3.97
CA LEU A 34 20.26 -26.78 4.32
C LEU A 34 20.34 -25.88 5.56
N ASP A 35 19.99 -24.61 5.38
CA ASP A 35 20.01 -23.59 6.42
C ASP A 35 18.85 -22.61 6.24
N ASP A 36 17.85 -22.74 7.10
CA ASP A 36 16.68 -21.87 7.12
C ASP A 36 17.02 -20.42 7.51
N ALA A 37 18.08 -20.21 8.32
CA ALA A 37 18.55 -18.87 8.67
C ALA A 37 19.10 -18.18 7.43
N ALA A 38 20.08 -18.80 6.75
CA ALA A 38 20.64 -18.28 5.51
C ALA A 38 19.57 -18.09 4.43
N PHE A 39 18.62 -19.02 4.31
CA PHE A 39 17.47 -18.90 3.40
C PHE A 39 16.62 -17.66 3.73
N SER A 40 16.26 -17.49 5.00
CA SER A 40 15.41 -16.37 5.43
C SER A 40 16.08 -15.03 5.17
N GLU A 41 17.37 -14.89 5.47
CA GLU A 41 18.14 -13.66 5.23
C GLU A 41 18.23 -13.33 3.75
N ALA A 42 18.55 -14.32 2.91
CA ALA A 42 18.62 -14.15 1.47
C ALA A 42 17.26 -13.73 0.90
N LEU A 43 16.16 -14.34 1.38
CA LEU A 43 14.81 -14.00 0.95
C LEU A 43 14.45 -12.56 1.33
N VAL A 44 14.64 -12.17 2.60
CA VAL A 44 14.34 -10.82 3.09
C VAL A 44 15.14 -9.79 2.31
N ARG A 45 16.46 -9.97 2.19
CA ARG A 45 17.34 -9.07 1.43
C ARG A 45 16.89 -8.93 -0.03
N THR A 46 16.58 -10.05 -0.68
CA THR A 46 16.09 -10.05 -2.07
C THR A 46 14.77 -9.30 -2.18
N ARG A 47 13.82 -9.52 -1.26
CA ARG A 47 12.51 -8.84 -1.27
C ARG A 47 12.64 -7.35 -0.98
N ILE A 48 13.54 -6.94 -0.08
CA ILE A 48 13.89 -5.54 0.14
C ILE A 48 14.45 -4.94 -1.16
N GLN A 49 15.28 -5.62 -1.93
CA GLN A 49 15.86 -5.00 -3.12
C GLN A 49 14.91 -4.98 -4.32
N THR A 50 14.13 -6.05 -4.51
CA THR A 50 13.44 -6.31 -5.79
C THR A 50 11.92 -6.14 -5.74
N SER A 51 11.32 -6.08 -4.54
CA SER A 51 9.87 -6.09 -4.40
C SER A 51 9.33 -4.83 -3.74
N ALA A 52 8.04 -4.57 -3.99
CA ALA A 52 7.23 -3.57 -3.31
C ALA A 52 6.38 -4.18 -2.17
N LYS A 53 6.88 -5.26 -1.54
CA LYS A 53 6.27 -5.88 -0.36
C LYS A 53 6.80 -5.22 0.91
N GLY A 54 5.92 -4.98 1.86
CA GLY A 54 6.27 -4.58 3.22
C GLY A 54 6.52 -5.79 4.13
N SER A 55 6.98 -5.50 5.34
CA SER A 55 7.38 -6.48 6.35
C SER A 55 6.34 -7.57 6.62
N GLN A 56 5.05 -7.25 6.62
CA GLN A 56 3.98 -8.22 6.90
C GLN A 56 3.79 -9.25 5.78
N LEU A 57 3.92 -8.84 4.51
CA LEU A 57 3.85 -9.79 3.39
C LEU A 57 5.10 -10.66 3.31
N ILE A 58 6.28 -10.11 3.65
CA ILE A 58 7.52 -10.89 3.72
C ILE A 58 7.45 -11.88 4.89
N LYS A 59 6.91 -11.48 6.04
CA LYS A 59 6.60 -12.38 7.17
C LYS A 59 5.72 -13.54 6.71
N LYS A 60 4.62 -13.25 6.02
CA LYS A 60 3.71 -14.28 5.50
C LYS A 60 4.42 -15.23 4.54
N GLU A 61 5.25 -14.71 3.65
CA GLU A 61 6.03 -15.52 2.71
C GLU A 61 7.02 -16.45 3.44
N LEU A 62 7.67 -15.99 4.51
CA LEU A 62 8.54 -16.83 5.33
C LEU A 62 7.77 -17.93 6.08
N VAL A 63 6.57 -17.61 6.60
CA VAL A 63 5.68 -18.60 7.25
C VAL A 63 5.25 -19.67 6.24
N GLU A 64 4.87 -19.28 5.02
CA GLU A 64 4.54 -20.21 3.92
C GLU A 64 5.74 -21.07 3.52
N LYS A 65 6.97 -20.64 3.82
CA LYS A 65 8.20 -21.42 3.61
C LYS A 65 8.60 -22.29 4.81
N GLY A 66 7.78 -22.32 5.87
CA GLY A 66 8.02 -23.14 7.06
C GLY A 66 9.03 -22.57 8.04
N ILE A 67 9.44 -21.31 7.88
CA ILE A 67 10.43 -20.69 8.76
C ILE A 67 9.81 -20.43 10.13
N LYS A 68 10.53 -20.78 11.20
CA LYS A 68 10.07 -20.59 12.57
C LYS A 68 9.89 -19.10 12.91
N ASN A 69 8.82 -18.77 13.64
CA ASN A 69 8.50 -17.38 14.00
C ASN A 69 9.65 -16.63 14.69
N SER A 70 10.42 -17.28 15.57
CA SER A 70 11.57 -16.67 16.24
C SER A 70 12.66 -16.23 15.24
N LEU A 71 12.95 -17.06 14.25
CA LEU A 71 13.90 -16.72 13.18
C LEU A 71 13.34 -15.63 12.28
N ILE A 72 12.04 -15.69 11.94
CA ILE A 72 11.38 -14.65 11.15
C ILE A 72 11.51 -13.28 11.82
N GLU A 73 11.26 -13.20 13.12
CA GLU A 73 11.35 -11.94 13.88
C GLU A 73 12.78 -11.38 13.87
N GLU A 74 13.79 -12.24 14.01
CA GLU A 74 15.19 -11.82 13.93
C GLU A 74 15.55 -11.33 12.53
N THR A 75 15.24 -12.11 11.49
CA THR A 75 15.58 -11.78 10.11
C THR A 75 14.88 -10.51 9.64
N LEU A 76 13.63 -10.27 10.06
CA LEU A 76 12.89 -9.07 9.69
C LEU A 76 13.44 -7.78 10.31
N LYS A 77 14.29 -7.85 11.35
CA LYS A 77 15.00 -6.66 11.88
C LYS A 77 15.89 -5.99 10.83
N GLN A 78 16.34 -6.75 9.83
CA GLN A 78 17.10 -6.20 8.69
C GLN A 78 16.24 -5.26 7.82
N PHE A 79 14.91 -5.40 7.85
CA PHE A 79 14.01 -4.48 7.17
C PHE A 79 13.63 -3.32 8.12
N THR A 80 14.63 -2.50 8.44
CA THR A 80 14.49 -1.42 9.42
C THR A 80 13.38 -0.43 9.04
N PHE A 81 12.97 0.39 10.01
CA PHE A 81 11.97 1.43 9.79
C PHE A 81 12.39 2.38 8.66
N GLU A 82 13.65 2.79 8.61
CA GLU A 82 14.21 3.73 7.64
C GLU A 82 14.15 3.14 6.22
N ILE A 83 14.51 1.86 6.05
CA ILE A 83 14.43 1.18 4.76
C ILE A 83 12.97 1.06 4.30
N GLN A 84 12.04 0.77 5.23
CA GLN A 84 10.61 0.74 4.94
C GLN A 84 10.11 2.15 4.56
N TYR A 85 10.52 3.17 5.29
CA TYR A 85 10.17 4.57 5.07
C TYR A 85 10.58 5.02 3.67
N GLU A 86 11.85 4.88 3.28
CA GLU A 86 12.34 5.30 1.96
C GLU A 86 11.57 4.62 0.82
N LYS A 87 11.25 3.33 0.98
CA LYS A 87 10.46 2.60 -0.01
C LYS A 87 9.04 3.14 -0.12
N VAL A 88 8.39 3.33 1.02
CA VAL A 88 7.01 3.82 1.07
C VAL A 88 6.95 5.25 0.53
N GLU A 89 7.92 6.09 0.86
CA GLU A 89 8.06 7.45 0.34
C GLU A 89 8.20 7.46 -1.19
N LYS A 90 9.10 6.65 -1.76
CA LYS A 90 9.25 6.54 -3.22
C LYS A 90 7.94 6.11 -3.90
N LEU A 91 7.23 5.15 -3.33
CA LEU A 91 5.93 4.70 -3.85
C LEU A 91 4.85 5.79 -3.73
N ALA A 92 4.84 6.51 -2.60
CA ALA A 92 3.91 7.58 -2.30
C ALA A 92 4.12 8.78 -3.25
N ARG A 93 5.36 9.26 -3.41
CA ARG A 93 5.72 10.36 -4.33
C ARG A 93 5.27 10.04 -5.75
N LYS A 94 5.57 8.83 -6.24
CA LYS A 94 5.15 8.39 -7.58
C LYS A 94 3.63 8.41 -7.76
N LYS A 95 2.86 8.08 -6.72
CA LYS A 95 1.39 7.97 -6.79
C LYS A 95 0.67 9.29 -6.51
N LEU A 96 1.25 10.18 -5.71
CA LEU A 96 0.63 11.46 -5.35
C LEU A 96 1.02 12.59 -6.31
N ASN A 97 2.16 12.50 -6.99
CA ASN A 97 2.58 13.46 -8.02
C ASN A 97 1.86 13.26 -9.37
N SER A 98 1.13 12.16 -9.56
CA SER A 98 0.29 12.00 -10.75
C SER A 98 -0.96 12.88 -10.61
N SER A 99 -1.21 13.77 -11.57
CA SER A 99 -2.47 14.53 -11.61
C SER A 99 -3.66 13.58 -11.74
N THR A 100 -4.67 13.75 -10.89
CA THR A 100 -5.89 12.93 -10.91
C THR A 100 -7.12 13.79 -10.70
N LYS A 101 -8.28 13.24 -11.09
CA LYS A 101 -9.59 13.86 -10.91
C LYS A 101 -10.16 13.66 -9.49
N LYS A 102 -9.35 13.22 -8.53
CA LYS A 102 -9.78 12.95 -7.14
C LYS A 102 -9.17 13.99 -6.21
N SER A 103 -9.84 14.27 -5.10
CA SER A 103 -9.26 15.14 -4.07
C SER A 103 -7.96 14.55 -3.52
N TYR A 104 -7.08 15.41 -3.02
CA TYR A 104 -5.85 15.00 -2.34
C TYR A 104 -6.14 14.00 -1.22
N ARG A 105 -7.16 14.26 -0.40
CA ARG A 105 -7.58 13.37 0.69
C ARG A 105 -7.93 11.97 0.18
N GLN A 106 -8.72 11.87 -0.89
CA GLN A 106 -9.05 10.57 -1.50
C GLN A 106 -7.83 9.84 -2.05
N GLN A 107 -6.85 10.58 -2.56
CA GLN A 107 -5.62 10.02 -3.09
C GLN A 107 -4.74 9.47 -1.96
N VAL A 108 -4.61 10.21 -0.86
CA VAL A 108 -3.92 9.77 0.36
C VAL A 108 -4.60 8.53 0.96
N ASP A 109 -5.92 8.54 1.10
CA ASP A 109 -6.65 7.39 1.64
C ASP A 109 -6.47 6.13 0.77
N ALA A 110 -6.56 6.28 -0.55
CA ALA A 110 -6.31 5.18 -1.49
C ALA A 110 -4.84 4.69 -1.45
N LEU A 111 -3.89 5.60 -1.25
CA LEU A 111 -2.48 5.25 -1.05
C LEU A 111 -2.28 4.44 0.23
N LYS A 112 -2.82 4.89 1.38
CA LYS A 112 -2.75 4.17 2.66
C LYS A 112 -3.29 2.75 2.52
N GLN A 113 -4.47 2.60 1.91
CA GLN A 113 -5.06 1.28 1.64
C GLN A 113 -4.14 0.40 0.76
N THR A 114 -3.58 0.97 -0.31
CA THR A 114 -2.65 0.25 -1.20
C THR A 114 -1.41 -0.24 -0.44
N LEU A 115 -0.84 0.60 0.43
CA LEU A 115 0.37 0.29 1.19
C LEU A 115 0.11 -0.77 2.27
N LEU A 116 -1.05 -0.71 2.95
CA LEU A 116 -1.48 -1.75 3.88
C LEU A 116 -1.65 -3.10 3.17
N GLN A 117 -2.29 -3.12 1.99
CA GLN A 117 -2.40 -4.33 1.18
C GLN A 117 -1.04 -4.86 0.70
N LYS A 118 -0.06 -3.98 0.54
CA LYS A 118 1.34 -4.35 0.27
C LYS A 118 2.09 -4.85 1.51
N GLY A 119 1.48 -4.81 2.69
CA GLY A 119 2.04 -5.33 3.94
C GLY A 119 3.00 -4.40 4.66
N PHE A 120 2.95 -3.09 4.37
CA PHE A 120 3.64 -2.11 5.20
C PHE A 120 2.85 -1.87 6.49
N THR A 121 3.55 -1.56 7.57
CA THR A 121 2.92 -1.26 8.87
C THR A 121 2.28 0.11 8.85
N PHE A 122 1.26 0.28 9.69
CA PHE A 122 0.55 1.55 9.82
C PHE A 122 1.48 2.69 10.24
N ASP A 123 2.45 2.43 11.11
CA ASP A 123 3.38 3.44 11.64
C ASP A 123 4.25 4.03 10.52
N VAL A 124 4.87 3.19 9.70
CA VAL A 124 5.67 3.65 8.54
C VAL A 124 4.80 4.44 7.56
N ILE A 125 3.60 3.93 7.27
CA ILE A 125 2.68 4.59 6.32
C ILE A 125 2.29 5.98 6.84
N SER A 126 1.96 6.08 8.13
CA SER A 126 1.53 7.33 8.75
C SER A 126 2.66 8.35 8.78
N GLU A 127 3.86 7.93 9.16
CA GLU A 127 5.03 8.79 9.18
C GLU A 127 5.34 9.36 7.78
N VAL A 128 5.33 8.50 6.75
CA VAL A 128 5.55 8.95 5.38
C VAL A 128 4.46 9.93 4.94
N VAL A 129 3.19 9.63 5.19
CA VAL A 129 2.09 10.52 4.75
C VAL A 129 2.14 11.88 5.43
N ASN A 130 2.61 11.95 6.67
CA ASN A 130 2.71 13.21 7.40
C ASN A 130 3.89 14.07 6.94
N ASN A 131 4.98 13.45 6.50
CA ASN A 131 6.23 14.14 6.17
C ASN A 131 6.51 14.22 4.66
N ILE A 132 5.68 13.60 3.82
CA ILE A 132 5.91 13.60 2.37
C ILE A 132 5.68 15.00 1.80
N GLU A 133 6.76 15.57 1.27
CA GLU A 133 6.69 16.75 0.43
C GLU A 133 6.24 16.35 -0.98
N ILE A 134 5.14 16.94 -1.42
CA ILE A 134 4.54 16.65 -2.71
C ILE A 134 4.67 17.89 -3.57
N ASP A 135 5.35 17.73 -4.70
CA ASP A 135 5.54 18.79 -5.69
C ASP A 135 4.29 18.82 -6.59
N ARG A 136 3.18 19.29 -6.01
CA ARG A 136 1.89 19.41 -6.69
C ARG A 136 1.72 20.82 -7.21
N ASP A 137 1.21 20.92 -8.43
CA ASP A 137 0.67 22.19 -8.92
C ASP A 137 -0.52 22.58 -8.00
N GLU A 138 -0.50 23.78 -7.43
CA GLU A 138 -1.60 24.31 -6.62
C GLU A 138 -2.94 24.23 -7.37
N ASN A 139 -2.90 24.25 -8.71
CA ASN A 139 -4.08 24.14 -9.55
C ASN A 139 -4.66 22.72 -9.62
N ASP A 140 -3.93 21.66 -9.28
CA ASP A 140 -4.42 20.27 -9.43
C ASP A 140 -5.65 20.00 -8.57
N GLU A 141 -5.65 20.46 -7.31
CA GLU A 141 -6.79 20.26 -6.40
C GLU A 141 -8.00 21.07 -6.86
N TYR A 142 -7.76 22.27 -7.41
CA TYR A 142 -8.81 23.10 -7.97
C TYR A 142 -9.41 22.49 -9.25
N ASN A 143 -8.57 22.01 -10.15
CA ASN A 143 -9.01 21.31 -11.37
C ASN A 143 -9.81 20.05 -11.04
N ALA A 144 -9.41 19.31 -10.00
CA ALA A 144 -10.14 18.14 -9.53
C ALA A 144 -11.53 18.50 -8.97
N ILE A 145 -11.64 19.59 -8.19
CA ILE A 145 -12.95 20.00 -7.65
C ILE A 145 -13.88 20.49 -8.75
N VAL A 146 -13.39 21.27 -9.72
CA VAL A 146 -14.17 21.73 -10.88
C VAL A 146 -14.72 20.53 -11.64
N PHE A 147 -13.86 19.57 -12.01
CA PHE A 147 -14.28 18.37 -12.73
C PHE A 147 -15.34 17.55 -11.97
N GLN A 148 -15.19 17.39 -10.66
CA GLN A 148 -16.13 16.62 -9.85
C GLN A 148 -17.43 17.40 -9.58
N GLY A 149 -17.33 18.72 -9.47
CA GLY A 149 -18.44 19.64 -9.26
C GLY A 149 -19.36 19.69 -10.47
N GLU A 150 -18.82 19.91 -11.67
CA GLU A 150 -19.59 19.90 -12.94
C GLU A 150 -20.36 18.58 -13.14
N LYS A 151 -19.76 17.44 -12.77
CA LYS A 151 -20.44 16.14 -12.78
C LYS A 151 -21.61 16.06 -11.81
N LEU A 152 -21.50 16.68 -10.63
CA LEU A 152 -22.60 16.71 -9.67
C LEU A 152 -23.70 17.68 -10.12
N VAL A 153 -23.32 18.85 -10.66
CA VAL A 153 -24.24 19.84 -11.21
C VAL A 153 -25.05 19.22 -12.34
N SER A 154 -24.40 18.65 -13.36
CA SER A 154 -25.08 18.00 -14.48
C SER A 154 -26.03 16.87 -14.05
N LYS A 155 -25.71 16.15 -12.97
CA LYS A 155 -26.54 15.09 -12.42
C LYS A 155 -27.82 15.60 -11.73
N TYR A 156 -27.74 16.73 -11.02
CA TYR A 156 -28.83 17.21 -10.15
C TYR A 156 -29.61 18.41 -10.71
N GLN A 157 -29.03 19.19 -11.64
CA GLN A 157 -29.60 20.46 -12.13
C GLN A 157 -31.02 20.37 -12.69
N LYS A 158 -31.40 19.22 -13.27
CA LYS A 158 -32.73 19.03 -13.89
C LYS A 158 -33.84 18.69 -12.90
N LYS A 159 -33.50 18.36 -11.65
CA LYS A 159 -34.43 17.72 -10.70
C LYS A 159 -34.65 18.54 -9.42
N GLU A 160 -33.85 19.56 -9.19
CA GLU A 160 -33.74 20.23 -7.90
C GLU A 160 -33.91 21.73 -8.07
N SER A 161 -34.45 22.40 -7.05
CA SER A 161 -34.43 23.87 -6.98
C SER A 161 -32.99 24.37 -6.84
N GLU A 162 -32.74 25.65 -7.12
CA GLU A 162 -31.41 26.24 -7.04
C GLU A 162 -30.75 26.04 -5.66
N PHE A 163 -31.51 26.24 -4.59
CA PHE A 163 -31.03 26.00 -3.23
C PHE A 163 -30.72 24.52 -2.98
N ALA A 164 -31.62 23.61 -3.36
CA ALA A 164 -31.43 22.17 -3.18
C ALA A 164 -30.25 21.64 -3.99
N LEU A 165 -30.04 22.16 -5.21
CA LEU A 165 -28.89 21.85 -6.07
C LEU A 165 -27.58 22.22 -5.38
N LYS A 166 -27.44 23.45 -4.88
CA LYS A 166 -26.23 23.91 -4.16
C LYS A 166 -25.93 23.01 -2.97
N GLN A 167 -26.92 22.64 -2.17
CA GLN A 167 -26.73 21.75 -1.02
C GLN A 167 -26.29 20.33 -1.43
N LYS A 168 -26.92 19.74 -2.47
CA LYS A 168 -26.53 18.41 -2.98
C LYS A 168 -25.11 18.39 -3.52
N VAL A 169 -24.71 19.43 -4.25
CA VAL A 169 -23.36 19.56 -4.81
C VAL A 169 -22.33 19.73 -3.68
N LYS A 170 -22.57 20.65 -2.73
CA LYS A 170 -21.71 20.82 -1.54
C LYS A 170 -21.52 19.49 -0.80
N ALA A 171 -22.62 18.81 -0.46
CA ALA A 171 -22.57 17.53 0.24
C ALA A 171 -21.77 16.46 -0.54
N GLY A 172 -21.96 16.38 -1.86
CA GLY A 172 -21.24 15.44 -2.72
C GLY A 172 -19.73 15.74 -2.81
N LEU A 173 -19.33 17.02 -2.83
CA LEU A 173 -17.92 17.41 -2.83
C LEU A 173 -17.27 17.18 -1.46
N TYR A 174 -17.98 17.46 -0.36
CA TYR A 174 -17.54 17.13 1.00
C TYR A 174 -17.30 15.63 1.16
N GLN A 175 -18.22 14.79 0.69
CA GLN A 175 -18.05 13.33 0.71
C GLN A 175 -16.87 12.86 -0.15
N LYS A 176 -16.52 13.63 -1.19
CA LYS A 176 -15.31 13.38 -1.99
C LYS A 176 -14.05 13.95 -1.35
N GLY A 177 -14.12 14.51 -0.14
CA GLY A 177 -12.95 14.91 0.64
C GLY A 177 -12.31 16.23 0.22
N PHE A 178 -13.02 17.05 -0.57
CA PHE A 178 -12.55 18.40 -0.89
C PHE A 178 -12.70 19.33 0.34
N PRO A 179 -11.80 20.30 0.51
CA PRO A 179 -11.85 21.23 1.64
C PRO A 179 -12.93 22.31 1.44
N ALA A 180 -13.43 22.86 2.55
CA ALA A 180 -14.62 23.71 2.58
C ALA A 180 -14.47 25.01 1.77
N ASP A 181 -13.28 25.60 1.80
CA ASP A 181 -12.87 26.79 1.06
C ASP A 181 -12.95 26.57 -0.45
N LEU A 182 -12.37 25.47 -0.96
CA LEU A 182 -12.45 25.13 -2.38
C LEU A 182 -13.89 24.81 -2.81
N ILE A 183 -14.65 24.13 -1.95
CA ILE A 183 -16.08 23.86 -2.21
C ILE A 183 -16.84 25.17 -2.34
N ASN A 184 -16.67 26.11 -1.41
CA ASN A 184 -17.36 27.40 -1.47
C ASN A 184 -16.95 28.18 -2.72
N ARG A 185 -15.65 28.23 -3.04
CA ARG A 185 -15.14 28.85 -4.27
C ARG A 185 -15.80 28.28 -5.53
N PHE A 186 -15.87 26.95 -5.66
CA PHE A 186 -16.55 26.30 -6.79
C PHE A 186 -18.02 26.71 -6.88
N ILE A 187 -18.74 26.73 -5.75
CA ILE A 187 -20.15 27.11 -5.73
C ILE A 187 -20.35 28.58 -6.14
N ASP A 188 -19.46 29.47 -5.69
CA ASP A 188 -19.50 30.88 -6.03
C ASP A 188 -19.24 31.11 -7.53
N GLU A 189 -18.20 30.48 -8.08
CA GLU A 189 -17.83 30.64 -9.50
C GLU A 189 -18.84 29.97 -10.45
N TYR A 190 -19.38 28.80 -10.12
CA TYR A 190 -20.16 27.99 -11.07
C TYR A 190 -21.66 27.95 -10.82
N LEU A 191 -22.13 28.30 -9.62
CA LEU A 191 -23.56 28.25 -9.26
C LEU A 191 -24.12 29.59 -8.77
N ASN A 192 -23.28 30.59 -8.46
CA ASN A 192 -23.72 31.94 -8.09
C ASN A 192 -23.53 32.97 -9.21
N GLN A 193 -22.73 32.72 -10.25
CA GLN A 193 -22.52 33.63 -11.38
C GLN A 193 -23.52 33.46 -12.56
N ALA A 194 -24.62 32.72 -12.41
CA ALA A 194 -25.64 32.58 -13.45
C ALA A 194 -26.63 33.77 -13.53
N TYR A 195 -26.16 35.00 -13.29
CA TYR A 195 -26.95 36.24 -13.32
C TYR A 195 -26.53 37.15 -14.47
#